data_AF-A0A286GJY9-F1
#
_entry.id   AF-A0A286GJY9-F1
#
_cell.length_a   1.000
_cell.length_b   1.000
_cell.length_c   1.000
_cell.angle_alpha   90.00
_cell.angle_beta   90.00
_cell.angle_gamma   90.00
#
_symmetry.space_group_name_H-M   'P 1'
#
loop_
_entity.id
_entity.type
_entity.pdbx_description
1 polymer ?
#
loop_
_entity_poly.entity_id
_entity_poly.type
_entity_poly.pdbx_seq_one_letter_code
_entity_poly.pdbx_strand_id
1 'polypeptide(L)' 'MDQTQYNAARGELNRLQALPSPDAEARERMETLRREIDAYEQGAESKGKPGQE' A
#
# COMPACT_ATOMS: atom_id res chain seq x y z
N MET A 1 9.73 1.53 3.71
CA MET A 1 8.98 0.26 3.79
C MET A 1 9.77 -0.80 3.03
N ASP A 2 9.93 -2.00 3.59
CA ASP A 2 10.63 -3.13 2.93
C ASP A 2 9.62 -4.10 2.30
N GLN A 3 10.07 -5.04 1.47
CA GLN A 3 9.18 -5.95 0.72
C GLN A 3 8.25 -6.79 1.62
N THR A 4 8.73 -7.22 2.79
CA THR A 4 7.90 -7.92 3.79
C THR A 4 6.78 -7.02 4.32
N GLN A 5 7.11 -5.76 4.62
CA GLN A 5 6.14 -4.78 5.11
C GLN A 5 5.12 -4.45 4.02
N TYR A 6 5.55 -4.27 2.76
CA TYR A 6 4.67 -4.07 1.60
C TYR A 6 3.67 -5.22 1.42
N ASN A 7 4.13 -6.47 1.47
CA ASN A 7 3.25 -7.62 1.35
C ASN A 7 2.25 -7.72 2.51
N ALA A 8 2.68 -7.40 3.73
CA ALA A 8 1.79 -7.32 4.89
C ALA A 8 0.73 -6.23 4.70
N ALA A 9 1.12 -5.03 4.27
CA ALA A 9 0.20 -3.92 4.01
C ALA A 9 -0.80 -4.23 2.90
N ARG A 10 -0.37 -4.85 1.80
CA ARG A 10 -1.29 -5.34 0.76
C ARG A 10 -2.25 -6.39 1.28
N GLY A 11 -1.79 -7.31 2.11
CA GLY A 11 -2.64 -8.33 2.73
C GLY A 11 -3.71 -7.72 3.63
N GLU A 12 -3.31 -6.79 4.49
CA GLU A 12 -4.21 -6.03 5.37
C GLU A 12 -5.22 -5.21 4.56
N LEU A 13 -4.76 -4.49 3.53
CA LEU A 13 -5.64 -3.69 2.66
C LEU A 13 -6.70 -4.56 1.98
N ASN A 14 -6.34 -5.74 1.47
CA ASN A 14 -7.29 -6.68 0.89
C ASN A 14 -8.31 -7.19 1.91
N ARG A 15 -7.87 -7.50 3.15
CA ARG A 15 -8.79 -7.92 4.22
C ARG A 15 -9.79 -6.82 4.57
N LEU A 16 -9.33 -5.59 4.71
CA LEU A 16 -10.19 -4.45 5.04
C LEU A 16 -11.16 -4.13 3.90
N GLN A 17 -10.73 -4.25 2.63
CA GLN A 17 -11.60 -4.07 1.47
C GLN A 17 -12.65 -5.18 1.32
N ALA A 18 -12.37 -6.38 1.84
CA ALA A 18 -13.32 -7.49 1.85
C ALA A 18 -14.41 -7.34 2.93
N LEU A 19 -14.31 -6.35 3.82
CA LEU A 19 -15.35 -6.07 4.81
C LEU A 19 -16.61 -5.51 4.11
N PRO A 20 -17.81 -6.06 4.35
CA PRO A 20 -19.03 -5.61 3.68
C PRO A 20 -19.45 -4.19 4.08
N SER A 21 -19.12 -3.78 5.31
CA SER A 21 -19.32 -2.42 5.83
C SER A 21 -18.14 -2.03 6.70
N PRO A 22 -17.05 -1.48 6.14
CA PRO A 22 -15.91 -1.04 6.92
C PRO A 22 -16.27 0.23 7.72
N ASP A 23 -16.01 0.18 9.02
CA ASP A 23 -16.14 1.31 9.94
C ASP A 23 -15.17 2.46 9.60
N ALA A 24 -15.35 3.61 10.24
CA ALA A 24 -14.52 4.79 10.00
C ALA A 24 -13.01 4.51 10.19
N GLU A 25 -12.65 3.75 11.22
CA GLU A 25 -11.26 3.35 11.49
C GLU A 25 -10.71 2.44 10.39
N ALA A 26 -11.50 1.46 9.94
CA ALA A 26 -11.11 0.58 8.84
C ALA A 26 -10.89 1.39 7.54
N ARG A 27 -11.71 2.41 7.29
CA ARG A 27 -11.57 3.31 6.13
C ARG A 27 -10.30 4.15 6.20
N GLU A 28 -10.02 4.76 7.35
CA GLU A 28 -8.79 5.53 7.58
C GLU A 28 -7.54 4.65 7.43
N ARG A 29 -7.62 3.41 7.94
CA ARG A 29 -6.55 2.42 7.81
C ARG A 29 -6.33 2.00 6.37
N MET A 30 -7.40 1.75 5.60
CA MET A 30 -7.30 1.46 4.17
C MET A 30 -6.65 2.60 3.39
N GLU A 31 -6.99 3.86 3.71
CA GLU A 31 -6.42 5.02 3.05
C GLU A 31 -4.92 5.17 3.36
N THR A 32 -4.55 4.96 4.62
CA THR A 32 -3.15 4.94 5.06
C THR A 32 -2.34 3.86 4.33
N LEU A 33 -2.82 2.61 4.37
CA LEU A 33 -2.15 1.48 3.71
C LEU A 33 -1.99 1.71 2.21
N ARG A 34 -3.01 2.29 1.56
CA ARG A 34 -2.97 2.60 0.13
C ARG A 34 -1.86 3.61 -0.20
N ARG A 35 -1.67 4.64 0.62
CA ARG A 35 -0.57 5.62 0.47
C ARG A 35 0.80 4.99 0.71
N GLU A 36 0.93 4.12 1.71
CA GLU A 36 2.20 3.42 1.98
C GLU A 36 2.61 2.48 0.86
N ILE A 37 1.65 1.73 0.32
CA ILE A 37 1.83 0.84 -0.84
C ILE A 37 2.24 1.67 -2.07
N ASP A 38 1.50 2.72 -2.37
CA ASP A 38 1.78 3.61 -3.52
C ASP A 38 3.17 4.26 -3.41
N ALA A 39 3.57 4.74 -2.23
CA ALA A 39 4.91 5.28 -2.00
C ALA A 39 6.02 4.22 -2.19
N TYR A 40 5.77 2.97 -1.76
CA TYR A 40 6.69 1.87 -2.01
C TYR A 40 6.79 1.52 -3.50
N GLU A 41 5.65 1.46 -4.20
CA GLU A 41 5.59 1.16 -5.63
C GLU A 41 6.28 2.25 -6.46
N GLN A 42 6.02 3.53 -6.19
CA GLN A 42 6.70 4.65 -6.83
C GLN A 42 8.20 4.68 -6.50
N GLY A 43 8.58 4.42 -5.25
CA GLY A 43 9.97 4.33 -4.84
C GLY A 43 10.72 3.14 -5.46
N ALA A 44 10.03 2.01 -5.66
CA ALA A 44 10.55 0.84 -6.37
C ALA A 44 10.67 1.11 -7.87
N GLU A 45 9.69 1.78 -8.48
CA GLU A 45 9.74 2.23 -9.87
C GLU A 45 10.91 3.21 -10.09
N SER A 46 11.14 4.12 -9.14
CA SER A 46 12.23 5.09 -9.22
C SER A 46 13.62 4.47 -9.05
N LYS A 47 13.74 3.32 -8.35
CA LYS A 47 14.98 2.52 -8.32
C LYS A 47 15.16 1.61 -9.54
N GLY A 48 14.08 1.36 -10.28
CA GLY A 48 14.04 0.52 -11.47
C GLY A 48 14.12 1.27 -12.81
N LYS A 49 14.13 2.61 -12.81
CA LYS A 49 14.41 3.43 -14.00
C LYS A 49 15.92 3.72 -14.07
N PRO A 50 16.75 2.94 -14.80
CA PRO A 50 18.01 3.47 -15.30
C PRO A 50 17.66 4.63 -16.23
N GLY A 51 18.07 5.85 -15.84
CA GLY A 51 18.08 7.07 -16.66
C GLY A 51 16.98 7.22 -17.73
N GLN A 52 15.99 8.06 -17.47
CA GLN A 52 15.46 8.94 -18.51
C GLN A 52 15.74 10.35 -18.01
N GLU A 53 16.92 10.86 -18.34
CA GLU A 53 17.15 11.90 -19.37
C GLU A 53 16.79 13.30 -18.86
#